data_AF-B0DTY4-F1
#
_entry.id   AF-B0DTY4-F1
#
_cell.length_a   1.000
_cell.length_b   1.000
_cell.length_c   1.000
_cell.angle_alpha   90.00
_cell.angle_beta   90.00
_cell.angle_gamma   90.00
#
_symmetry.space_group_name_H-M   'P 1'
#
loop_
_entity.id
_entity.type
_entity.pdbx_description
1 polymer ?
#
loop_
_entity_poly.entity_id
_entity_poly.type
_entity_poly.pdbx_seq_one_letter_code
_entity_poly.pdbx_strand_id
1 'polypeptide(L)'
;MKFMPCYDGPYTIIDINKDHSTITLDLPNSPNIFPIFHTSEILLYTESDMSLFPLRHLEEPPPIIANNRHKEYLIDKILDTH
;
A
#
# COMPACT_ATOMS: atom_id res chain seq x y z
N MET A 1 -13.21 0.11 -19.74
CA MET A 1 -12.75 0.25 -18.35
C MET A 1 -11.88 1.50 -18.26
N LYS A 2 -12.17 2.40 -17.32
CA LYS A 2 -11.38 3.62 -17.10
C LYS A 2 -10.40 3.31 -15.99
N PHE A 3 -9.10 3.25 -16.31
CA PHE A 3 -8.05 3.15 -15.29
C PHE A 3 -8.06 4.45 -14.49
N MET A 4 -8.63 4.39 -13.29
CA MET A 4 -8.48 5.46 -12.33
C MET A 4 -7.09 5.31 -11.70
N PRO A 5 -6.30 6.40 -11.59
CA PRO A 5 -5.03 6.34 -10.89
C PRO A 5 -5.28 5.85 -9.45
N CYS A 6 -4.62 4.76 -9.09
CA CYS A 6 -4.59 4.23 -7.74
C CYS A 6 -3.22 4.58 -7.16
N TYR A 7 -3.20 5.35 -6.09
CA TYR A 7 -1.98 5.75 -5.42
C TYR A 7 -1.49 4.59 -4.55
N ASP A 8 -0.19 4.32 -4.61
CA ASP A 8 0.50 3.32 -3.81
C ASP A 8 1.37 4.03 -2.76
N GLY A 9 1.44 3.49 -1.55
CA GLY A 9 2.16 4.11 -0.43
C GLY A 9 1.47 3.91 0.93
N PRO A 10 2.08 4.35 2.05
CA PRO A 10 2.96 5.52 2.15
C PRO A 10 4.44 5.28 1.83
N TYR A 11 5.07 6.29 1.23
CA TYR A 11 6.52 6.32 0.98
C TYR A 11 7.16 7.57 1.60
N THR A 12 8.44 7.46 1.99
CA THR A 12 9.19 8.57 2.58
C THR A 12 9.91 9.37 1.51
N ILE A 13 9.94 10.69 1.63
CA ILE A 13 10.69 11.57 0.73
C ILE A 13 12.16 11.58 1.16
N ILE A 14 13.07 11.26 0.24
CA ILE A 14 14.52 11.29 0.48
C ILE A 14 15.19 12.54 -0.06
N ASP A 15 14.64 13.16 -1.11
CA ASP A 15 15.15 14.40 -1.68
C ASP A 15 14.06 15.21 -2.40
N ILE A 16 14.23 16.53 -2.49
CA ILE A 16 13.32 17.45 -3.16
C ILE A 16 14.12 18.42 -4.04
N ASN A 17 13.88 18.34 -5.35
CA ASN A 17 14.40 19.29 -6.31
C ASN A 17 13.32 20.30 -6.70
N LYS A 18 13.41 21.49 -6.11
CA LYS A 18 12.44 22.58 -6.32
C LYS A 18 12.51 23.19 -7.72
N ASP A 19 13.70 23.26 -8.30
CA ASP A 19 13.91 23.89 -9.61
C ASP A 19 13.16 23.13 -10.72
N HIS A 20 13.06 21.80 -10.56
CA HIS A 20 12.38 20.92 -11.49
C HIS A 20 11.05 20.38 -10.97
N SER A 21 10.61 20.81 -9.78
CA SER A 21 9.39 20.31 -9.13
C SER A 21 9.33 18.78 -9.06
N THR A 22 10.47 18.16 -8.71
CA THR A 22 10.60 16.70 -8.58
C THR A 22 10.91 16.29 -7.15
N ILE A 23 10.42 15.11 -6.78
CA ILE A 23 10.58 14.48 -5.48
C ILE A 23 11.16 13.10 -5.68
N THR A 24 12.15 12.74 -4.86
CA THR A 24 12.70 11.39 -4.81
C THR A 24 12.12 10.64 -3.62
N LEU A 25 11.56 9.45 -3.83
CA LEU A 25 10.97 8.59 -2.81
C LEU A 25 11.88 7.43 -2.43
N ASP A 26 11.81 6.99 -1.17
CA ASP A 26 12.36 5.71 -0.73
C ASP A 26 11.41 4.56 -1.11
N LEU A 27 11.83 3.72 -2.06
CA LEU A 27 11.03 2.61 -2.60
C LEU A 27 11.70 1.25 -2.31
N PRO A 28 11.85 0.83 -1.04
CA PRO A 28 12.58 -0.40 -0.71
C PRO A 28 11.92 -1.67 -1.26
N ASN A 29 10.60 -1.63 -1.46
CA ASN A 29 9.83 -2.76 -1.99
C ASN A 29 9.77 -2.81 -3.52
N SER A 30 10.25 -1.77 -4.21
CA SER A 30 10.12 -1.59 -5.66
C SER A 30 11.44 -1.16 -6.31
N PRO A 31 12.50 -1.98 -6.22
CA PRO A 31 13.85 -1.61 -6.66
C PRO A 31 13.98 -1.36 -8.17
N ASN A 32 13.01 -1.80 -8.97
CA ASN A 32 13.00 -1.63 -10.43
C ASN A 32 12.29 -0.36 -10.90
N ILE A 33 11.79 0.47 -9.97
CA ILE A 33 11.09 1.72 -10.29
C ILE A 33 12.08 2.88 -10.12
N PHE A 34 12.07 3.82 -11.08
CA PHE A 34 12.82 5.05 -10.94
C PHE A 34 12.18 5.92 -9.84
N PRO A 35 12.90 6.28 -8.76
CA PRO A 35 12.28 6.83 -7.56
C PRO A 35 11.94 8.33 -7.64
N ILE A 36 12.18 8.98 -8.80
CA ILE A 36 11.99 10.42 -8.98
C ILE A 36 10.66 10.65 -9.72
N PHE A 37 9.77 11.42 -9.08
CA PHE A 37 8.45 11.74 -9.58
C PHE A 37 8.24 13.24 -9.63
N HIS A 38 7.35 13.70 -10.52
CA HIS A 38 6.92 15.09 -10.49
C HIS A 38 5.97 15.33 -9.31
N THR A 39 6.05 16.51 -8.69
CA THR A 39 5.21 16.89 -7.55
C THR A 39 3.70 16.72 -7.77
N SER A 40 3.22 16.82 -9.02
CA SER A 40 1.80 16.60 -9.36
C SER A 40 1.35 15.15 -9.26
N GLU A 41 2.28 14.20 -9.22
CA GLU A 41 2.00 12.76 -9.09
C GLU A 41 2.05 12.29 -7.63
N ILE A 42 2.49 13.16 -6.72
CA ILE A 42 2.62 12.87 -5.30
C ILE A 42 1.40 13.38 -4.55
N LEU A 43 0.84 12.52 -3.69
CA LEU A 43 -0.17 12.91 -2.71
C LEU A 43 0.40 12.78 -1.30
N LEU A 44 0.11 13.76 -0.45
CA LEU A 44 0.44 13.68 0.97
C LEU A 44 -0.39 12.57 1.61
N TYR A 45 0.29 11.58 2.17
CA TYR A 45 -0.38 10.56 2.95
C TYR A 45 -0.93 11.17 4.23
N THR A 46 -2.24 11.01 4.46
CA THR A 46 -2.91 11.36 5.71
C THR A 46 -3.53 10.08 6.25
N GLU A 47 -3.19 9.72 7.48
CA GLU A 47 -3.86 8.60 8.14
C GLU A 47 -5.36 8.86 8.21
N SER A 48 -6.16 7.82 7.93
CA SER A 48 -7.61 7.96 8.04
C SER A 48 -7.97 8.11 9.52
N ASP A 49 -8.45 9.29 9.91
CA ASP A 49 -9.01 9.50 11.23
C ASP A 49 -10.30 8.68 11.37
N MET A 50 -10.22 7.61 12.16
CA MET A 50 -11.32 6.68 12.38
C MET A 50 -12.49 7.33 13.14
N SER A 51 -12.25 8.40 13.89
CA SER A 51 -13.31 9.12 14.62
C SER A 51 -14.22 9.92 13.68
N LEU A 52 -13.66 10.40 12.58
CA LEU A 52 -14.39 11.20 11.58
C LEU A 52 -15.16 10.34 10.58
N PHE A 53 -14.71 9.09 10.36
CA PHE A 53 -15.27 8.21 9.34
C PHE A 53 -15.38 6.74 9.80
N PRO A 54 -16.21 6.46 10.83
CA PRO A 54 -16.34 5.12 11.41
C PRO A 54 -16.82 4.07 10.40
N LEU A 55 -17.50 4.48 9.33
CA LEU A 55 -18.02 3.60 8.26
C LEU A 55 -17.01 3.28 7.15
N ARG A 56 -15.80 3.87 7.17
CA ARG A 56 -14.73 3.57 6.19
C ARG A 56 -13.79 2.46 6.65
N HIS A 57 -14.08 1.84 7.80
CA HIS A 57 -13.42 0.63 8.21
C HIS A 57 -13.88 -0.52 7.29
N LEU A 58 -12.92 -1.15 6.61
CA LEU A 58 -13.19 -2.45 5.99
C LEU A 58 -13.33 -3.43 7.16
N GLU A 59 -14.57 -3.83 7.51
CA GLU A 59 -14.74 -4.95 8.44
C GLU A 59 -13.89 -6.10 7.94
N GLU A 60 -12.95 -6.53 8.79
CA GLU A 60 -12.16 -7.71 8.48
C GLU A 60 -13.17 -8.84 8.23
N PRO A 61 -13.11 -9.53 7.07
CA PRO A 61 -14.11 -10.50 6.73
C PRO A 61 -14.20 -11.51 7.88
N PRO A 62 -15.41 -11.91 8.29
CA PRO A 62 -15.55 -12.86 9.37
C PRO A 62 -14.74 -14.11 9.03
N PRO A 63 -14.08 -14.74 10.02
CA PRO A 63 -13.30 -15.95 9.78
C PRO A 63 -14.17 -16.95 9.03
N ILE A 64 -13.64 -17.49 7.95
CA ILE A 64 -14.32 -18.51 7.16
C ILE A 64 -14.46 -19.71 8.10
N ILE A 65 -15.67 -19.99 8.58
CA ILE A 65 -15.94 -21.21 9.32
C ILE A 65 -16.08 -22.30 8.25
N ALA A 66 -15.01 -23.03 7.95
CA ALA A 66 -15.15 -24.25 7.17
C ALA A 66 -16.20 -25.13 7.85
N ASN A 67 -17.29 -25.42 7.14
CA ASN A 67 -18.32 -26.37 7.56
C ASN A 67 -17.72 -27.77 7.65
N ASN A 68 -16.95 -28.05 8.71
CA ASN A 68 -16.47 -29.31 9.28
C ASN A 68 -16.03 -30.44 8.33
N ARG A 69 -15.81 -30.17 7.05
CA ARG A 69 -15.48 -31.15 6.00
C ARG A 69 -14.12 -30.94 5.38
N HIS A 70 -13.50 -29.79 5.62
CA HIS A 70 -12.15 -29.49 5.16
C HIS A 70 -11.33 -28.99 6.35
N LYS A 71 -10.21 -29.66 6.61
CA LYS A 71 -9.25 -29.26 7.63
C LYS A 71 -8.50 -28.04 7.11
N GLU A 72 -8.71 -26.89 7.75
CA GLU A 72 -7.93 -25.69 7.47
C GLU A 72 -6.55 -25.83 8.12
N TYR A 73 -5.51 -25.38 7.42
CA TYR A 73 -4.14 -25.37 7.90
C TYR A 73 -3.66 -23.93 7.99
N LEU A 74 -3.16 -23.54 9.16
CA LEU A 74 -2.46 -22.27 9.31
C LEU A 74 -1.09 -22.40 8.66
N ILE A 75 -0.76 -21.46 7.77
CA ILE A 75 0.56 -21.38 7.18
C ILE A 75 1.50 -20.79 8.23
N ASP A 76 2.39 -21.62 8.77
CA ASP A 76 3.36 -21.21 9.80
C ASP A 76 4.49 -20.35 9.19
N LYS A 77 4.96 -20.74 7.98
CA LYS A 77 5.99 -19.99 7.26
C LYS A 77 5.98 -20.35 5.78
N ILE A 78 6.12 -19.36 4.91
CA ILE A 78 6.39 -19.58 3.48
C ILE A 78 7.90 -19.77 3.34
N LEU A 79 8.32 -20.92 2.81
CA LEU A 79 9.71 -21.18 2.48
C LEU A 79 9.94 -20.78 1.02
N ASP A 80 10.73 -19.73 0.80
CA ASP A 80 11.25 -19.39 -0.51
C ASP A 80 12.56 -20.19 -0.72
N THR A 81 12.55 -21.10 -1.69
CA THR A 81 13.74 -21.88 -2.07
C THR A 81 14.06 -21.60 -3.53
N HIS A 82 15.24 -21.02 -3.73
CA HIS A 82 15.86 -20.62 -4.99
C HIS A 82 16.22 -21.79 -5.92
#